data_AF-A0A1H0SA41-F1
#
_entry.id   AF-A0A1H0SA41-F1
#
_cell.length_a   1.000
_cell.length_b   1.000
_cell.length_c   1.000
_cell.angle_alpha   90.00
_cell.angle_beta   90.00
_cell.angle_gamma   90.00
#
_symmetry.space_group_name_H-M   'P 1'
#
loop_
_entity.id
_entity.type
_entity.pdbx_description
1 polymer ?
#
loop_
_entity_poly.entity_id
_entity_poly.type
_entity_poly.pdbx_seq_one_letter_code
_entity_poly.pdbx_strand_id
1 'polypeptide(L)' 'MEFTLLFLAVAVVMLAAWRGPRPWALGLFAAVLIACVATYLHHATDTLKLSF' A
#
# COMPACT_ATOMS: atom_id res chain seq x y z
N MET A 1 -12.24 -3.66 -3.23
CA MET A 1 -11.20 -3.84 -4.28
C MET A 1 -9.92 -3.05 -4.01
N GLU A 2 -9.97 -2.01 -3.19
CA GLU A 2 -8.82 -1.13 -2.88
C GLU A 2 -7.65 -1.86 -2.21
N PHE A 3 -7.92 -2.71 -1.20
CA PHE A 3 -6.89 -3.51 -0.55
C PHE A 3 -6.17 -4.49 -1.50
N THR A 4 -6.89 -5.02 -2.50
CA THR A 4 -6.30 -5.88 -3.55
C THR A 4 -5.33 -5.10 -4.42
N LEU A 5 -5.66 -3.84 -4.76
CA LEU A 5 -4.77 -2.96 -5.51
C LEU A 5 -3.53 -2.59 -4.70
N LEU A 6 -3.69 -2.28 -3.41
CA LEU A 6 -2.55 -2.03 -2.51
C LEU A 6 -1.63 -3.25 -2.41
N PHE A 7 -2.19 -4.45 -2.29
CA PHE A 7 -1.41 -5.69 -2.28
C PHE A 7 -0.60 -5.85 -3.58
N LEU A 8 -1.24 -5.65 -4.74
CA LEU A 8 -0.57 -5.77 -6.03
C LEU A 8 0.54 -4.71 -6.19
N ALA A 9 0.28 -3.48 -5.74
CA ALA A 9 1.25 -2.40 -5.75
C ALA A 9 2.49 -2.75 -4.90
N VAL A 10 2.28 -3.25 -3.67
CA VAL A 10 3.38 -3.72 -2.81
C VAL A 10 4.18 -4.83 -3.50
N ALA A 11 3.51 -5.82 -4.11
CA ALA A 11 4.19 -6.90 -4.82
C ALA A 11 5.07 -6.39 -5.98
N VAL A 12 4.57 -5.44 -6.77
CA VAL A 12 5.35 -4.79 -7.84
C VAL A 12 6.55 -4.03 -7.26
N VAL A 13 6.38 -3.31 -6.14
CA VAL A 13 7.48 -2.61 -5.47
C VAL A 13 8.54 -3.60 -4.96
N MET A 14 8.14 -4.75 -4.43
CA MET A 14 9.10 -5.80 -4.03
C MET A 14 9.89 -6.33 -5.22
N LEU A 15 9.25 -6.58 -6.36
CA LEU A 15 9.93 -7.01 -7.59
C LEU A 15 10.88 -5.93 -8.12
N ALA A 16 10.45 -4.67 -8.11
CA ALA A 16 11.29 -3.54 -8.48
C ALA A 16 12.46 -3.34 -7.52
N ALA A 17 12.27 -3.56 -6.22
CA ALA A 17 13.33 -3.48 -5.22
C ALA A 17 14.33 -4.63 -5.34
N TRP A 18 13.89 -5.82 -5.79
CA TRP A 18 14.77 -6.97 -6.02
C TRP A 18 15.75 -6.73 -7.18
N ARG A 19 15.27 -6.13 -8.29
CA ARG A 19 16.06 -6.01 -9.54
C ARG A 19 16.54 -4.60 -9.86
N GLY A 20 15.92 -3.59 -9.27
CA GLY A 20 16.09 -2.20 -9.64
C GLY A 20 17.16 -1.47 -8.81
N PRO A 21 17.55 -0.27 -9.25
CA PRO A 21 18.50 0.54 -8.51
C PRO A 21 17.84 1.12 -7.25
N ARG A 22 18.66 1.29 -6.20
CA ARG A 22 18.24 1.71 -4.86
C ARG A 22 17.30 2.93 -4.80
N PRO A 23 17.44 3.98 -5.64
CA PRO A 23 16.52 5.12 -5.64
C PRO A 23 15.08 4.75 -6.01
N TRP A 24 14.89 3.77 -6.91
CA TRP A 24 13.57 3.32 -7.32
C TRP A 24 12.87 2.55 -6.19
N ALA A 25 13.61 1.70 -5.48
CA ALA A 25 13.09 0.97 -4.32
C ALA A 25 12.56 1.95 -3.25
N LEU A 26 13.34 2.97 -2.92
CA LEU A 26 12.95 3.97 -1.91
C LEU A 26 11.78 4.85 -2.38
N GLY A 27 11.82 5.34 -3.62
CA GLY A 27 10.76 6.19 -4.16
C GLY A 27 9.42 5.46 -4.28
N LEU A 28 9.44 4.24 -4.82
CA LEU A 28 8.24 3.42 -4.95
C LEU A 28 7.68 2.97 -3.59
N PHE A 29 8.56 2.64 -2.64
CA PHE A 29 8.14 2.33 -1.27
C PHE A 29 7.45 3.52 -0.62
N ALA A 30 8.02 4.72 -0.74
CA ALA A 30 7.39 5.94 -0.21
C ALA A 30 6.02 6.20 -0.84
N ALA A 31 5.87 6.01 -2.15
CA ALA A 31 4.59 6.16 -2.84
C ALA A 31 3.52 5.18 -2.34
N VAL A 32 3.88 3.90 -2.18
CA VAL A 32 2.97 2.88 -1.62
C VAL A 32 2.62 3.18 -0.17
N LEU A 33 3.57 3.66 0.63
CA LEU A 33 3.30 4.05 2.02
C LEU A 33 2.26 5.17 2.10
N ILE A 34 2.37 6.19 1.24
CA ILE A 34 1.39 7.28 1.15
C ILE A 34 0.01 6.72 0.77
N ALA A 35 -0.05 5.82 -0.22
CA ALA A 35 -1.31 5.19 -0.62
C ALA A 35 -1.94 4.40 0.55
N CYS A 36 -1.15 3.63 1.30
CA CYS A 36 -1.62 2.93 2.49
C CYS A 36 -2.19 3.87 3.55
N VAL A 37 -1.51 4.99 3.82
CA VAL A 37 -1.99 6.00 4.77
C VAL A 37 -3.29 6.63 4.28
N ALA A 38 -3.39 6.96 3.00
CA ALA A 38 -4.61 7.51 2.40
C ALA A 38 -5.78 6.53 2.52
N THR A 39 -5.57 5.25 2.21
CA THR A 39 -6.61 4.21 2.36
C THR A 39 -6.97 3.98 3.83
N TYR A 40 -6.01 4.00 4.74
CA TYR A 40 -6.28 3.93 6.18
C TYR A 40 -7.16 5.10 6.63
N LEU A 41 -6.82 6.33 6.26
CA LEU A 41 -7.61 7.52 6.59
C LEU A 41 -9.00 7.48 5.96
N HIS A 42 -9.11 6.96 4.74
CA HIS A 42 -10.39 6.79 4.04
C HIS A 42 -11.34 5.88 4.83
N HIS A 43 -10.83 4.77 5.38
CA HIS A 43 -11.62 3.82 6.15
C HIS A 43 -11.59 4.06 7.68
N ALA A 44 -10.91 5.10 8.16
CA ALA A 44 -10.72 5.32 9.60
C ALA A 44 -12.04 5.59 10.34
N THR A 45 -13.06 6.08 9.63
CA THR A 45 -14.39 6.34 10.16
C THR A 45 -15.39 5.23 9.85
N ASP A 46 -14.96 4.17 9.16
CA ASP A 46 -15.85 3.06 8.85
C ASP A 46 -16.24 2.35 10.14
N THR A 47 -17.54 2.16 10.32
CA THR A 47 -18.07 1.47 11.49
C THR A 47 -17.89 -0.03 11.31
N LEU A 48 -16.95 -0.61 12.07
CA LEU A 48 -16.87 -2.07 12.18
C LEU A 48 -18.13 -2.57 12.89
N LYS A 49 -19.02 -3.24 12.16
CA LYS A 49 -20.11 -4.00 12.78
C LYS A 49 -19.50 -5.23 13.45
N LEU A 50 -19.14 -5.08 14.73
CA LEU A 50 -18.82 -6.19 15.61
C LEU A 50 -20.12 -6.96 15.88
N SER A 51 -20.41 -7.98 15.06
CA SER A 51 -21.42 -8.97 15.39
C SER A 51 -20.84 -9.87 16.48
N PHE A 52 -21.15 -9.54 17.74
CA PHE A 52 -21.06 -10.49 18.84
C PHE A 52 -22.31 -11.37 18.87
#